data_AF-A0A7V1U4V0-F1
#
_entry.id   AF-A0A7V1U4V0-F1
#
_cell.length_a   1.000
_cell.length_b   1.000
_cell.length_c   1.000
_cell.angle_alpha   90.00
_cell.angle_beta   90.00
_cell.angle_gamma   90.00
#
_symmetry.space_group_name_H-M   'P 1'
#
loop_
_entity.id
_entity.type
_entity.pdbx_description
1 polymer ?
#
loop_
_entity_poly.entity_id
_entity_poly.type
_entity_poly.pdbx_seq_one_letter_code
_entity_poly.pdbx_strand_id
1 'polypeptide(L)' 'MAEVKGILGTKLGMTQIFEDTRAVPVTVIKAGPCYVAQVKTPERDGYAAIQL' A
#
# COMPACT_ATOMS: atom_id res chain seq x y z
N MET A 1 -13.31 10.20 -7.70
CA MET A 1 -12.13 10.33 -6.81
C MET A 1 -11.77 8.93 -6.33
N ALA A 2 -10.51 8.51 -6.42
CA ALA A 2 -10.12 7.22 -5.85
C ALA A 2 -10.25 7.33 -4.32
N GLU A 3 -11.16 6.56 -3.75
CA GLU A 3 -11.59 6.67 -2.34
C GLU A 3 -10.54 6.12 -1.35
N VAL A 4 -9.48 5.47 -1.85
CA VAL A 4 -8.43 4.85 -1.03
C VAL A 4 -7.05 5.36 -1.43
N LYS A 5 -6.33 5.96 -0.47
CA LYS A 5 -4.89 6.27 -0.60
C LYS A 5 -4.10 5.01 -0.25
N GLY A 6 -3.44 4.41 -1.25
CA GLY A 6 -2.55 3.25 -1.06
C GLY A 6 -1.12 3.66 -0.70
N ILE A 7 -0.31 2.68 -0.30
CA ILE A 7 1.14 2.80 -0.11
C ILE A 7 1.86 1.63 -0.80
N LEU A 8 3.14 1.83 -1.14
CA LEU A 8 3.98 0.76 -1.69
C LEU A 8 4.60 -0.05 -0.55
N GLY A 9 4.68 -1.37 -0.74
CA GLY A 9 5.32 -2.25 0.21
C GLY A 9 5.97 -3.47 -0.44
N THR A 10 7.04 -3.97 0.18
CA THR A 10 7.73 -5.18 -0.23
C THR A 10 7.24 -6.35 0.61
N LYS A 11 6.83 -7.43 -0.06
CA LYS A 11 6.55 -8.71 0.61
C LYS A 11 7.84 -9.26 1.19
N LEU A 12 7.90 -9.40 2.52
CA LEU A 12 9.04 -10.00 3.21
C LEU A 12 8.90 -11.50 3.38
N GLY A 13 7.67 -12.00 3.53
CA GLY A 13 7.43 -13.41 3.76
C GLY A 13 6.06 -13.67 4.35
N MET A 14 5.86 -14.89 4.82
CA MET A 14 4.64 -15.33 5.49
C MET A 14 4.98 -15.84 6.89
N THR A 15 4.09 -15.57 7.83
CA THR A 15 4.15 -16.06 9.21
C THR A 15 2.73 -16.40 9.68
N GLN A 16 2.54 -16.68 10.96
CA GLN A 16 1.21 -16.90 11.53
C GLN A 16 1.07 -16.18 12.86
N ILE A 17 -0.12 -15.68 13.13
CA ILE A 17 -0.53 -15.14 14.43
C ILE A 17 -1.41 -16.20 15.10
N PHE A 18 -1.19 -16.47 16.38
CA PHE A 18 -2.03 -17.40 17.13
C PHE A 18 -3.10 -16.61 17.88
N GLU A 19 -4.36 -16.94 17.63
CA GLU A 19 -5.54 -16.43 18.33
C GLU A 19 -6.26 -17.61 18.98
N ASP A 20 -6.29 -17.63 20.31
CA ASP A 20 -6.79 -18.75 21.11
C ASP A 20 -6.16 -20.10 20.69
N THR A 21 -6.95 -20.97 20.04
CA THR A 21 -6.54 -22.28 19.54
C THR A 21 -6.31 -22.30 18.03
N ARG A 22 -6.39 -21.15 17.35
CA ARG A 22 -6.28 -21.03 15.89
C ARG A 22 -5.01 -20.32 15.46
N ALA A 23 -4.30 -20.89 14.50
CA ALA A 23 -3.24 -20.21 13.76
C ALA A 23 -3.83 -19.49 12.54
N VAL A 24 -3.61 -18.18 12.44
CA VAL A 24 -4.04 -17.32 11.33
C VAL A 24 -2.82 -17.02 10.45
N PRO A 25 -2.76 -17.51 9.20
CA PRO A 25 -1.65 -17.23 8.30
C PRO A 25 -1.69 -15.76 7.85
N VAL A 26 -0.54 -15.09 7.90
CA VAL A 26 -0.40 -13.68 7.55
C VAL A 26 0.80 -13.46 6.64
N THR A 27 0.72 -12.44 5.79
CA THR A 27 1.86 -11.99 4.95
C THR A 27 2.46 -10.73 5.56
N VAL A 28 3.78 -10.73 5.77
CA VAL A 28 4.51 -9.57 6.27
C VAL A 28 4.86 -8.67 5.10
N ILE A 29 4.38 -7.43 5.14
CA ILE A 29 4.69 -6.38 4.16
C ILE A 29 5.52 -5.29 4.86
N LYS A 30 6.71 -5.00 4.35
CA LYS A 30 7.47 -3.81 4.74
C LYS A 30 7.02 -2.64 3.88
N ALA A 31 6.30 -1.70 4.47
CA ALA A 31 5.86 -0.50 3.79
C ALA A 31 6.92 0.62 3.85
N GLY A 32 7.06 1.34 2.75
CA GLY A 32 7.73 2.65 2.70
C GLY A 32 9.24 2.71 2.94
N PRO A 33 9.80 3.94 2.95
CA PRO A 33 9.07 5.21 2.86
C PRO A 33 8.46 5.46 1.47
N CYS A 34 7.24 6.02 1.40
CA CYS A 34 6.52 6.33 0.16
C CYS A 34 6.32 7.85 0.06
N TYR A 35 7.26 8.54 -0.58
CA TYR A 35 7.19 10.00 -0.73
C TYR A 35 6.34 10.35 -1.95
N VAL A 36 5.56 11.43 -1.86
CA VAL A 36 4.84 11.92 -3.04
C VAL A 36 5.84 12.54 -4.02
N ALA A 37 6.12 11.84 -5.12
CA ALA A 37 7.00 12.32 -6.18
C ALA A 37 6.28 13.30 -7.12
N GLN A 38 4.98 13.07 -7.38
CA GLN A 38 4.20 13.91 -8.28
C GLN A 38 2.71 13.90 -7.93
N VAL A 39 2.07 15.06 -8.07
CA VAL A 39 0.62 15.21 -8.12
C VAL A 39 0.22 15.44 -9.58
N LYS A 40 -0.63 14.57 -10.13
CA LYS A 40 -1.17 14.68 -11.49
C LYS A 40 -2.55 15.29 -11.47
N THR A 41 -2.81 16.23 -12.37
CA THR A 41 -4.11 16.90 -12.50
C THR A 41 -4.72 16.69 -13.88
N PRO A 42 -6.05 16.73 -14.03
CA PRO A 42 -6.70 16.59 -15.33
C PRO A 42 -6.25 17.60 -16.37
N GLU A 43 -5.98 18.84 -15.96
CA GLU A 43 -5.62 19.94 -16.85
C GLU A 43 -4.25 19.74 -17.49
N ARG A 44 -3.30 19.15 -16.76
CA ARG A 44 -1.92 18.99 -17.21
C ARG A 44 -1.63 17.58 -17.72
N ASP A 45 -2.19 16.56 -17.07
CA ASP A 45 -1.83 15.16 -17.26
C ASP A 45 -3.00 14.31 -17.83
N GLY A 46 -4.20 14.90 -18.02
CA GLY A 46 -5.39 14.22 -18.57
C GLY A 46 -6.17 13.35 -17.58
N TYR A 47 -5.68 13.24 -16.33
CA TYR A 47 -6.35 12.52 -15.25
C TYR A 47 -5.82 12.94 -13.86
N ALA A 48 -6.56 12.60 -12.81
CA ALA A 48 -6.15 12.85 -11.42
C ALA A 48 -5.47 11.61 -10.81
N ALA A 49 -4.23 11.76 -10.32
CA ALA A 49 -3.50 10.70 -9.64
C ALA A 49 -2.36 11.23 -8.76
N ILE A 50 -1.82 10.35 -7.89
CA ILE A 50 -0.62 10.60 -7.08
C ILE A 50 0.43 9.56 -7.46
N GLN A 51 1.68 10.01 -7.62
CA GLN A 51 2.84 9.14 -7.72
C GLN A 51 3.57 9.10 -6.39
N LEU A 52 3.80 7.88 -5.90
CA LEU A 52 4.50 7.55 -4.66
C LEU A 52 5.91 7.02 -4.92
#